data_AF-X1S8I1-F1
#
_entry.id   AF-X1S8I1-F1
#
_cell.length_a   1.000
_cell.length_b   1.000
_cell.length_c   1.000
_cell.angle_alpha   90.00
_cell.angle_beta   90.00
_cell.angle_gamma   90.00
#
_symmetry.space_group_name_H-M   'P 1'
#
loop_
_entity.id
_entity.type
_entity.pdbx_description
1 polymer ?
#
loop_
_entity_poly.entity_id
_entity_poly.type
_entity_poly.pdbx_seq_one_letter_code
_entity_poly.pdbx_strand_id
1 'polypeptide(L)' 'IVKATTHYKDPQIIVEVSKNLGEAMPGLDIKQIPTEELLASRGL' A
#
# COMPACT_ATOMS: atom_id res chain seq x y z
N ILE A 1 -8.20 -5.23 5.62
CA ILE A 1 -7.19 -4.45 6.38
C ILE A 1 -7.21 -4.71 7.89
N VAL A 2 -8.30 -4.45 8.63
CA VAL A 2 -8.33 -4.58 10.11
C VAL A 2 -7.76 -5.90 10.64
N LYS A 3 -8.25 -7.05 10.13
CA LYS A 3 -7.76 -8.38 10.54
C LYS A 3 -6.27 -8.60 10.21
N ALA A 4 -5.79 -8.06 9.09
CA ALA A 4 -4.39 -8.15 8.69
C ALA A 4 -3.49 -7.32 9.61
N THR A 5 -3.95 -6.14 10.04
CA THR A 5 -3.21 -5.30 10.98
C THR A 5 -3.14 -5.93 12.38
N THR A 6 -4.23 -6.55 12.84
CA THR A 6 -4.28 -7.23 14.13
C THR A 6 -3.35 -8.45 14.17
N HIS A 7 -3.26 -9.21 13.08
CA HIS A 7 -2.50 -10.48 13.01
C HIS A 7 -1.29 -10.38 12.08
N TYR A 8 -0.60 -9.25 12.08
CA TYR A 8 0.49 -9.00 11.12
C TYR A 8 1.66 -9.99 11.18
N LYS A 9 1.80 -10.77 12.27
CA LYS A 9 2.83 -11.81 12.44
C LYS A 9 2.38 -13.22 12.04
N ASP A 10 1.09 -13.43 11.76
CA ASP A 10 0.56 -14.75 11.39
C ASP A 10 0.43 -14.85 9.87
N PRO A 11 1.35 -15.56 9.18
CA PRO A 11 1.33 -15.65 7.72
C PRO A 11 0.09 -16.39 7.19
N GLN A 12 -0.52 -17.30 7.96
CA GLN A 12 -1.70 -18.03 7.50
C GLN A 12 -2.90 -17.07 7.41
N ILE A 13 -3.11 -16.26 8.45
CA ILE A 13 -4.21 -15.27 8.47
C ILE A 13 -4.03 -14.24 7.36
N ILE A 14 -2.80 -13.77 7.10
CA ILE A 14 -2.53 -12.83 6.01
C ILE A 14 -2.93 -13.43 4.66
N VAL A 15 -2.54 -14.68 4.38
CA VAL A 15 -2.90 -15.35 3.13
C VAL A 15 -4.41 -15.50 2.99
N GLU A 16 -5.13 -15.83 4.06
CA GLU A 16 -6.59 -15.95 4.01
C GLU A 16 -7.28 -14.62 3.73
N VAL A 17 -6.91 -13.55 4.43
CA VAL A 17 -7.56 -12.23 4.28
C VAL A 17 -7.16 -11.51 2.99
N SER A 18 -6.08 -11.95 2.34
CA SER A 18 -5.66 -11.43 1.03
C SER A 18 -6.39 -12.09 -0.15
N LYS A 19 -7.09 -13.21 0.06
CA LYS A 19 -7.87 -13.87 -1.00
C LYS A 19 -9.14 -13.07 -1.32
N ASN A 20 -9.45 -12.95 -2.60
CA ASN A 20 -10.69 -12.31 -3.11
C ASN A 20 -10.87 -10.83 -2.74
N LEU A 21 -9.79 -10.08 -2.49
CA LEU A 21 -9.86 -8.63 -2.23
C LEU A 21 -10.15 -7.77 -3.47
N GLY A 22 -10.11 -8.36 -4.67
CA GLY A 22 -10.19 -7.64 -5.93
C GLY A 22 -8.85 -7.04 -6.35
N GLU A 23 -8.86 -6.21 -7.39
CA GLU A 23 -7.65 -5.53 -7.85
C GLU A 23 -7.31 -4.35 -6.94
N ALA A 24 -6.03 -4.20 -6.63
CA ALA A 24 -5.55 -3.02 -5.91
C ALA A 24 -5.72 -1.77 -6.78
N MET A 25 -5.93 -0.62 -6.15
CA MET A 25 -5.90 0.65 -6.86
C MET A 25 -4.53 0.86 -7.53
N PRO A 26 -4.48 1.37 -8.77
CA PRO A 26 -3.21 1.61 -9.46
C PRO A 26 -2.38 2.65 -8.68
N GLY A 27 -1.10 2.35 -8.50
CA GLY A 27 -0.16 3.29 -7.91
C GLY A 27 0.13 4.45 -8.87
N LEU A 28 0.32 5.65 -8.32
CA LEU A 28 0.81 6.80 -9.07
C LEU A 28 2.35 6.80 -9.04
N ASP A 29 2.99 6.88 -10.21
CA ASP A 29 4.45 7.05 -10.29
C ASP A 29 4.81 8.45 -9.77
N ILE A 30 5.86 8.55 -8.97
CA ILE A 30 6.37 9.82 -8.44
C ILE A 30 6.68 10.85 -9.54
N LYS A 31 7.01 10.39 -10.76
CA LYS A 31 7.23 11.27 -11.92
C LYS A 31 5.96 11.97 -12.43
N GLN A 32 4.79 11.42 -12.11
CA GLN A 32 3.49 11.95 -12.51
C GLN A 32 2.92 12.92 -11.46
N ILE A 33 3.52 12.98 -10.27
CA ILE A 33 3.11 13.86 -9.18
C ILE A 33 3.68 15.26 -9.43
N PRO A 34 2.84 16.32 -9.49
CA PRO A 34 3.33 17.70 -9.58
C PRO A 34 4.24 18.04 -8.41
N THR A 35 5.28 18.85 -8.65
CA THR A 35 6.27 19.23 -7.63
C THR A 35 5.64 19.83 -6.36
N GLU A 36 4.50 20.50 -6.51
CA GLU A 36 3.74 21.14 -5.43
C GLU A 36 3.04 20.14 -4.49
N GLU A 37 2.75 18.92 -4.97
CA GLU A 37 2.10 17.85 -4.21
C GLU A 37 3.12 16.86 -3.59
N LEU A 38 4.41 17.04 -3.87
CA LEU A 38 5.47 16.22 -3.29
C LEU A 38 5.69 16.59 -1.82
N LEU A 39 5.42 15.64 -0.92
CA LEU A 39 5.70 15.79 0.52
C LEU A 39 7.20 15.99 0.83
N ALA A 40 8.08 15.54 -0.06
CA ALA A 40 9.52 15.78 -0.02
C ALA A 40 10.11 15.72 -1.43
N SER A 41 11.01 16.64 -1.77
CA SER A 41 11.87 16.51 -2.94
C SER A 41 12.90 15.39 -2.69
N ARG A 42 13.20 14.60 -3.71
CA ARG A 42 14.17 13.50 -3.60
C ARG A 42 15.58 14.10 -3.44
N GLY A 43 16.07 14.13 -2.21
CA GLY A 43 17.45 14.46 -1.85
C GLY A 43 17.82 15.93 -2.03
N LEU A 44 18.47 16.48 -1.00
CA LEU A 44 19.60 17.38 -1.25
C LEU A 44 20.83 16.52 -1.54
#